data_AF-A0A367LU16-F1
#
_entry.id   AF-A0A367LU16-F1
#
_cell.length_a   1.000
_cell.length_b   1.000
_cell.length_c   1.000
_cell.angle_alpha   90.00
_cell.angle_beta   90.00
_cell.angle_gamma   90.00
#
_symmetry.space_group_name_H-M   'P 1'
#
loop_
_entity.id
_entity.type
_entity.pdbx_description
1 polymer ?
#
loop_
_entity_poly.entity_id
_entity_poly.type
_entity_poly.pdbx_seq_one_letter_code
_entity_poly.pdbx_strand_id
1 'polypeptide(L)'
;GLLGVLSVLCSWNEIQRRIGFFHLNLLWILGGVIGVFLAIDLFLFFFFWEMMLVPMYFLIALWGHSSDDGKKTRIYAATKFFIFTQASGLV
;
A
#
# COMPACT_ATOMS: atom_id res chain seq x y z
N GLY A 1 2.04 -8.44 -12.44
CA GLY A 1 3.38 -8.71 -13.02
C GLY A 1 4.06 -7.44 -13.48
N LEU A 2 3.67 -6.91 -14.64
CA LEU A 2 4.31 -5.76 -15.29
C LEU A 2 4.37 -4.50 -14.39
N LEU A 3 3.27 -4.17 -13.70
CA LEU A 3 3.20 -3.03 -12.78
C LEU A 3 4.16 -3.16 -11.58
N GLY A 4 4.37 -4.38 -11.06
CA GLY A 4 5.32 -4.60 -9.96
C GLY A 4 6.77 -4.33 -10.39
N VAL A 5 7.13 -4.76 -11.61
CA VAL A 5 8.46 -4.48 -12.20
C VAL A 5 8.62 -2.99 -12.45
N LEU A 6 7.61 -2.32 -12.99
CA LEU A 6 7.62 -0.86 -13.22
C LEU A 6 7.73 -0.08 -11.90
N SER A 7 7.04 -0.49 -10.83
CA SER A 7 7.16 0.15 -9.51
C SER A 7 8.56 0.02 -8.92
N VAL A 8 9.22 -1.12 -9.09
CA VAL A 8 10.62 -1.30 -8.65
C VAL A 8 11.57 -0.43 -9.47
N LEU A 9 11.36 -0.35 -10.79
CA LEU A 9 12.18 0.49 -11.68
C LEU A 9 12.00 1.99 -11.39
N CYS A 10 10.77 2.46 -11.18
CA CYS A 10 10.51 3.86 -10.81
C CYS A 10 11.06 4.22 -9.43
N SER A 11 11.09 3.27 -8.49
CA SER A 11 11.64 3.46 -7.15
C SER A 11 13.17 3.49 -7.10
N TRP A 12 13.85 3.03 -8.16
CA TRP A 12 15.30 2.85 -8.19
C TRP A 12 16.09 4.16 -7.98
N ASN A 13 15.52 5.29 -8.37
CA ASN A 13 16.21 6.59 -8.33
C ASN A 13 15.77 7.50 -7.16
N GLU A 14 14.69 7.16 -6.44
CA GLU A 14 14.06 8.01 -5.42
C GLU A 14 14.31 7.51 -3.98
N ILE A 15 14.39 6.18 -3.77
CA ILE A 15 14.48 5.60 -2.42
C ILE A 15 15.95 5.57 -1.94
N GLN A 16 16.36 6.60 -1.19
CA GLN A 16 17.69 6.69 -0.55
C GLN A 16 17.73 6.21 0.92
N ARG A 17 16.57 5.92 1.54
CA ARG A 17 16.47 5.56 2.97
C ARG A 17 15.62 4.30 3.13
N ARG A 18 16.16 3.26 3.77
CA ARG A 18 15.52 1.96 4.10
C ARG A 18 14.88 1.21 2.91
N ILE A 19 15.65 1.03 1.84
CA ILE A 19 15.29 0.31 0.60
C ILE A 19 14.61 -1.06 0.85
N GLY A 20 15.13 -1.85 1.80
CA GLY A 20 14.58 -3.17 2.12
C GLY A 20 13.14 -3.13 2.66
N PHE A 21 12.80 -2.15 3.50
CA PHE A 21 11.43 -2.01 4.02
C PHE A 21 10.45 -1.55 2.93
N PHE A 22 10.89 -0.71 2.00
CA PHE A 22 10.04 -0.28 0.88
C PHE A 22 9.70 -1.45 -0.05
N HIS A 23 10.69 -2.22 -0.49
CA HIS A 23 10.46 -3.37 -1.37
C HIS A 23 9.66 -4.48 -0.68
N LEU A 24 9.86 -4.71 0.62
CA LEU A 24 9.06 -5.67 1.38
C LEU A 24 7.58 -5.26 1.39
N ASN A 25 7.27 -4.00 1.71
CA ASN A 25 5.88 -3.52 1.67
C ASN A 25 5.29 -3.59 0.26
N LEU A 26 6.05 -3.25 -0.77
CA LEU A 26 5.60 -3.33 -2.17
C LEU A 26 5.29 -4.77 -2.60
N LEU A 27 6.16 -5.73 -2.25
CA LEU A 27 5.94 -7.15 -2.53
C LEU A 27 4.75 -7.69 -1.75
N TRP A 28 4.53 -7.22 -0.53
CA TRP A 28 3.37 -7.61 0.27
C TRP A 28 2.05 -7.12 -0.35
N ILE A 29 2.01 -5.90 -0.87
CA ILE A 29 0.84 -5.38 -1.61
C ILE A 29 0.61 -6.22 -2.87
N LEU A 30 1.68 -6.48 -3.64
CA LEU A 30 1.58 -7.28 -4.86
C LEU A 30 1.08 -8.70 -4.57
N GLY A 31 1.62 -9.35 -3.53
CA GLY A 31 1.19 -10.67 -3.08
C GLY A 31 -0.24 -10.68 -2.56
N GLY A 32 -0.62 -9.65 -1.78
CA GLY A 32 -1.99 -9.47 -1.29
C GLY A 32 -3.00 -9.34 -2.42
N VAL A 33 -2.73 -8.50 -3.43
CA VAL A 33 -3.59 -8.34 -4.61
C VAL A 33 -3.72 -9.64 -5.39
N ILE A 34 -2.62 -10.39 -5.59
CA ILE A 34 -2.67 -11.72 -6.23
C ILE A 34 -3.55 -12.66 -5.39
N GLY A 35 -3.42 -12.63 -4.06
CA GLY A 35 -4.25 -13.40 -3.14
C GLY A 35 -5.75 -13.04 -3.22
N VAL A 36 -6.09 -11.75 -3.32
CA VAL A 36 -7.46 -11.28 -3.52
C VAL A 36 -8.07 -11.86 -4.81
N PHE A 37 -7.30 -11.91 -5.91
CA PHE A 37 -7.80 -12.48 -7.17
C PHE A 37 -7.88 -14.01 -7.17
N LEU A 38 -7.05 -14.70 -6.37
CA LEU A 38 -7.06 -16.16 -6.26
C LEU A 38 -8.08 -16.67 -5.23
N ALA A 39 -8.50 -15.83 -4.29
CA ALA A 39 -9.43 -16.20 -3.23
C ALA A 39 -10.83 -16.45 -3.79
N ILE A 40 -11.29 -17.69 -3.69
CA ILE A 40 -12.66 -18.11 -4.04
C ILE A 40 -13.59 -18.00 -2.81
N ASP A 41 -13.03 -18.23 -1.62
CA ASP A 41 -13.74 -18.08 -0.35
C ASP A 41 -13.87 -16.61 0.04
N LEU A 42 -15.11 -16.16 0.32
CA LEU A 42 -15.43 -14.79 0.74
C LEU A 42 -14.66 -14.35 1.99
N PHE A 43 -14.44 -15.26 2.95
CA PHE A 43 -13.66 -14.96 4.14
C PHE A 43 -12.18 -14.69 3.81
N LEU A 44 -11.62 -15.51 2.92
CA LEU A 44 -10.22 -15.45 2.51
C LEU A 44 -9.97 -14.22 1.61
N PHE A 45 -10.97 -13.86 0.79
CA PHE A 45 -11.02 -12.61 0.03
C PHE A 45 -10.97 -11.39 0.96
N PHE A 46 -11.84 -11.32 1.96
CA PHE A 46 -11.86 -10.21 2.92
C PHE A 46 -10.54 -10.11 3.70
N PHE A 47 -9.97 -11.25 4.09
CA PHE A 47 -8.69 -11.28 4.78
C PHE A 47 -7.54 -10.73 3.92
N PHE A 48 -7.43 -11.15 2.66
CA PHE A 48 -6.41 -10.61 1.75
C PHE A 48 -6.64 -9.13 1.41
N TRP A 49 -7.91 -8.72 1.33
CA TRP A 49 -8.30 -7.33 1.12
C TRP A 49 -7.80 -6.43 2.24
N GLU A 50 -8.06 -6.76 3.51
CA GLU A 50 -7.56 -5.98 4.65
C GLU A 50 -6.02 -6.09 4.77
N MET A 51 -5.45 -7.27 4.50
CA MET A 51 -4.02 -7.50 4.60
C MET A 51 -3.20 -6.61 3.65
N MET A 52 -3.67 -6.36 2.42
CA MET A 52 -2.93 -5.49 1.49
C MET A 52 -3.00 -3.99 1.87
N LEU A 53 -4.01 -3.57 2.63
CA LEU A 53 -4.17 -2.18 3.06
C LEU A 53 -3.14 -1.76 4.11
N VAL A 54 -2.70 -2.70 4.96
CA VAL A 54 -1.71 -2.41 6.02
C VAL A 54 -0.35 -1.98 5.45
N PRO A 55 0.30 -2.74 4.54
CA PRO A 55 1.54 -2.29 3.91
C PRO A 55 1.34 -1.02 3.06
N MET A 56 0.17 -0.86 2.43
CA MET A 56 -0.14 0.35 1.66
C MET A 56 -0.19 1.60 2.55
N TYR A 57 -0.76 1.49 3.74
CA TYR A 57 -0.72 2.55 4.76
C TYR A 57 0.72 2.91 5.14
N PHE A 58 1.58 1.92 5.41
CA PHE A 58 2.99 2.16 5.72
C PHE A 58 3.74 2.85 4.59
N LEU A 59 3.46 2.47 3.35
CA LEU A 59 4.10 3.04 2.16
C LEU A 59 3.77 4.53 2.00
N ILE A 60 2.51 4.93 2.20
CA ILE A 60 2.08 6.33 2.15
C ILE A 60 2.58 7.11 3.38
N ALA A 61 2.56 6.51 4.57
CA ALA A 61 2.95 7.20 5.81
C ALA A 61 4.46 7.48 5.90
N LEU A 62 5.33 6.55 5.44
CA LEU A 62 6.79 6.71 5.50
C LEU A 62 7.37 7.37 4.24
N TRP A 63 6.94 6.96 3.04
CA TRP A 63 7.51 7.39 1.75
C TRP A 63 6.60 8.30 0.94
N GLY A 64 5.38 8.61 1.41
CA GLY A 64 4.55 9.62 0.78
C GLY A 64 5.21 10.99 0.81
N HIS A 65 5.27 11.64 -0.36
CA HIS A 65 5.80 12.98 -0.53
C HIS A 65 5.04 13.96 0.37
N SER A 66 5.75 14.75 1.18
CA SER A 66 5.16 15.85 1.93
C SER A 66 4.70 16.89 0.93
N SER A 67 3.39 17.15 0.84
CA SER A 67 2.91 18.25 0.00
C SER A 67 3.50 19.55 0.50
N ASP A 68 4.13 20.29 -0.41
CA ASP A 68 4.80 21.59 -0.22
C ASP A 68 3.84 22.69 0.32
N ASP A 69 2.52 22.43 0.26
CA ASP A 69 1.52 23.18 1.02
C ASP A 69 1.40 22.60 2.43
N GLY A 70 1.90 23.32 3.44
CA GLY A 70 1.96 22.96 4.87
C GLY A 70 0.62 22.67 5.60
N LYS A 71 -0.39 22.11 4.92
CA LYS A 71 -1.73 21.79 5.44
C LYS A 71 -2.07 20.30 5.44
N LYS A 72 -1.34 19.42 4.73
CA LYS A 72 -1.66 17.98 4.68
C LYS A 72 -0.45 17.12 5.03
N THR A 73 -0.37 16.74 6.30
CA THR A 73 0.59 15.74 6.77
C THR A 73 0.38 14.42 6.03
N ARG A 74 1.45 13.81 5.49
CA ARG A 74 1.43 12.48 4.84
C ARG A 74 0.68 11.40 5.64
N ILE A 75 0.74 11.47 6.96
CA ILE A 75 0.02 10.60 7.90
C ILE A 75 -1.49 10.82 7.81
N TYR A 76 -1.95 12.07 7.65
CA TYR A 76 -3.38 12.38 7.50
C TYR A 76 -3.94 11.82 6.18
N ALA A 77 -3.17 11.90 5.09
CA ALA A 77 -3.55 11.29 3.81
C ALA A 77 -3.62 9.77 3.91
N ALA A 78 -2.61 9.14 4.54
CA ALA A 78 -2.58 7.69 4.78
C ALA A 78 -3.77 7.24 5.64
N THR A 79 -4.07 7.94 6.74
CA THR A 79 -5.18 7.62 7.64
C THR A 79 -6.53 7.79 6.95
N LYS A 80 -6.72 8.86 6.15
CA LYS A 80 -7.95 9.04 5.38
C LYS A 80 -8.15 7.93 4.36
N PHE A 81 -7.10 7.55 3.64
CA PHE A 81 -7.14 6.43 2.71
C PHE A 81 -7.52 5.13 3.42
N PHE A 82 -6.82 4.80 4.52
CA PHE A 82 -7.07 3.60 5.30
C PHE A 82 -8.50 3.52 5.83
N ILE A 83 -9.01 4.59 6.46
CA ILE A 83 -10.38 4.61 7.01
C ILE A 83 -11.41 4.48 5.88
N PHE A 84 -11.22 5.16 4.75
CA PHE A 84 -12.19 5.10 3.65
C PHE A 84 -12.27 3.69 3.06
N THR A 85 -11.12 3.02 2.90
CA THR A 85 -11.09 1.68 2.31
C THR A 85 -11.51 0.59 3.29
N GLN A 86 -11.18 0.71 4.57
CA GLN A 86 -11.66 -0.21 5.61
C GLN A 86 -13.17 -0.05 5.83
N ALA A 87 -13.67 1.19 5.89
CA ALA A 87 -15.10 1.44 6.01
C ALA A 87 -15.88 0.89 4.80
N SER A 88 -15.32 0.99 3.59
CA SER A 88 -15.92 0.38 2.40
C SER A 88 -15.81 -1.14 2.35
N GLY A 89 -14.84 -1.75 3.07
CA GLY A 89 -14.71 -3.19 3.15
C GLY A 89 -15.70 -3.83 4.14
N LEU A 90 -16.13 -3.06 5.15
CA LEU A 90 -17.03 -3.50 6.21
C LEU A 90 -18.53 -3.35 5.86
N VAL A 91 -18.87 -2.47 4.91
CA VAL A 91 -20.24 -2.16 4.46
C VAL A 91 -20.51 -2.78 3.09
#